data_AF-A0A8C9Z889-F1
#
_entry.id   AF-A0A8C9Z889-F1
#
_cell.length_a   1.000
_cell.length_b   1.000
_cell.length_c   1.000
_cell.angle_alpha   90.00
_cell.angle_beta   90.00
_cell.angle_gamma   90.00
#
_symmetry.space_group_name_H-M   'P 1'
#
loop_
_entity.id
_entity.type
_entity.pdbx_description
1 polymer ?
#
loop_
_entity_poly.entity_id
_entity_poly.type
_entity_poly.pdbx_seq_one_letter_code
_entity_poly.pdbx_strand_id
1 'polypeptide(L)'
;PSGEMDPSRRSESDWQALVNEFLICKQKLESKKEALLILSKELDTCQQERDQYKLMANQLRERHQGLKKKYRELIDGDPSLPPEKRNQVNLAQLLRDSREKSSQLSEEVKELKQRLVEAQGDNKLLRMTITKQRLGDEEVGARHFPAHEREDLVKQLERAGKQNEVLEHSVKSLTDELQDVRAERDVFQQKAHRLNMEMNHILGNDEIRILDIDALCMENRYLHERFCQRQEEINLLKTNLVKYKSALDCRKTSKICGKPNSSALTGVLSAKQVKELLLSEENGCSLPVTPQSISDLKSLATALLETIHEKNMVIQHQRQINKILGNRVAELEKKLKTLEMSGIWSLPGLTYNVSLGISGSMFLFASF
;
A
#
# COMPACT_ATOMS: atom_id res chain seq x y z
N PRO A 1 -20.34 76.78 -45.13
CA PRO A 1 -19.38 77.20 -44.09
C PRO A 1 -18.93 75.96 -43.29
N SER A 2 -17.88 75.34 -43.80
CA SER A 2 -17.15 74.23 -43.24
C SER A 2 -16.46 74.66 -41.93
N GLY A 3 -16.92 74.09 -40.80
CA GLY A 3 -16.17 74.17 -39.54
C GLY A 3 -15.08 73.10 -39.56
N GLU A 4 -13.83 73.53 -39.70
CA GLU A 4 -12.66 72.69 -39.45
C GLU A 4 -12.71 72.18 -38.01
N MET A 5 -12.87 70.85 -37.86
CA MET A 5 -12.68 70.19 -36.57
C MET A 5 -11.19 69.93 -36.42
N ASP A 6 -10.52 70.81 -35.68
CA ASP A 6 -9.11 70.71 -35.31
C ASP A 6 -8.81 69.36 -34.63
N PRO A 7 -8.01 68.45 -35.23
CA PRO A 7 -7.82 67.10 -34.71
C PRO A 7 -6.86 67.03 -33.51
N SER A 8 -6.43 68.17 -32.96
CA SER A 8 -5.36 68.25 -31.96
C SER A 8 -5.77 68.57 -30.52
N ARG A 9 -7.05 68.79 -30.22
CA ARG A 9 -7.50 69.05 -28.84
C ARG A 9 -8.06 67.80 -28.18
N ARG A 10 -7.18 66.92 -27.69
CA ARG A 10 -7.58 65.93 -26.66
C ARG A 10 -8.26 66.68 -25.52
N SER A 11 -9.46 66.25 -25.14
CA SER A 11 -10.20 66.92 -24.08
C SER A 11 -9.48 66.72 -22.74
N GLU A 12 -9.60 67.68 -21.82
CA GLU A 12 -9.02 67.56 -20.47
C GLU A 12 -9.50 66.30 -19.74
N SER A 13 -10.72 65.85 -20.06
CA SER A 13 -11.31 64.60 -19.61
C SER A 13 -10.53 63.37 -20.10
N ASP A 14 -10.08 63.35 -21.35
CA ASP A 14 -9.29 62.23 -21.90
C ASP A 14 -7.92 62.13 -21.25
N TRP A 15 -7.31 63.28 -20.94
CA TRP A 15 -6.05 63.34 -20.19
C TRP A 15 -6.23 62.83 -18.76
N GLN A 16 -7.30 63.23 -18.07
CA GLN A 16 -7.62 62.74 -16.74
C GLN A 16 -7.92 61.23 -16.73
N ALA A 17 -8.63 60.71 -17.74
CA ALA A 17 -8.87 59.28 -17.90
C ALA A 17 -7.56 58.50 -18.07
N LEU A 18 -6.65 58.97 -18.92
CA LEU A 18 -5.35 58.34 -19.15
C LEU A 18 -4.46 58.35 -17.89
N VAL A 19 -4.48 59.45 -17.12
CA VAL A 19 -3.77 59.54 -15.83
C VAL A 19 -4.34 58.56 -14.81
N ASN A 20 -5.66 58.41 -14.75
CA ASN A 20 -6.32 57.44 -13.88
C ASN A 20 -5.97 55.99 -14.28
N GLU A 21 -5.99 55.67 -15.56
CA GLU A 21 -5.57 54.36 -16.07
C GLU A 21 -4.10 54.07 -15.76
N PHE A 22 -3.21 55.07 -15.93
CA PHE A 22 -1.81 54.95 -15.56
C PHE A 22 -1.61 54.68 -14.06
N LEU A 23 -2.36 55.37 -13.19
CA LEU A 23 -2.31 55.17 -11.74
C LEU A 23 -2.78 53.76 -11.35
N ILE A 24 -3.89 53.28 -11.94
CA ILE A 24 -4.38 51.92 -11.73
C ILE A 24 -3.34 50.88 -12.21
N CYS A 25 -2.75 51.10 -13.38
CA CYS A 25 -1.70 50.22 -13.92
C CYS A 25 -0.46 50.22 -13.02
N LYS A 26 -0.04 51.37 -12.49
CA LYS A 26 1.06 51.50 -11.54
C LYS A 26 0.77 50.73 -10.26
N GLN A 27 -0.42 50.89 -9.68
CA GLN A 27 -0.81 50.18 -8.46
C GLN A 27 -0.90 48.66 -8.67
N LYS A 28 -1.43 48.22 -9.82
CA LYS A 28 -1.43 46.80 -10.21
C LYS A 28 -0.03 46.25 -10.40
N LEU A 29 0.89 47.03 -10.95
CA LEU A 29 2.29 46.64 -11.11
C LEU A 29 2.97 46.48 -9.75
N GLU A 30 2.78 47.42 -8.82
CA GLU A 30 3.34 47.33 -7.47
C GLU A 30 2.77 46.13 -6.69
N SER A 31 1.45 45.90 -6.74
CA SER A 31 0.83 44.71 -6.13
C SER A 31 1.38 43.40 -6.70
N LYS A 32 1.64 43.34 -8.01
CA LYS A 32 2.28 42.17 -8.64
C LYS A 32 3.74 41.99 -8.22
N LYS A 33 4.50 43.07 -8.04
CA LYS A 33 5.87 43.00 -7.51
C LYS A 33 5.89 42.46 -6.09
N GLU A 34 4.98 42.94 -5.23
CA GLU A 34 4.85 42.45 -3.86
C GLU A 34 4.46 40.97 -3.82
N ALA A 35 3.51 40.54 -4.64
CA ALA A 35 3.12 39.13 -4.76
C ALA A 35 4.28 38.24 -5.22
N LEU A 36 5.09 38.70 -6.19
CA LEU A 36 6.30 37.99 -6.61
C LEU A 36 7.33 37.88 -5.48
N LEU A 37 7.45 38.90 -4.64
CA LEU A 37 8.39 38.91 -3.51
C LEU A 37 7.93 37.92 -2.42
N ILE A 38 6.62 37.83 -2.16
CA ILE A 38 6.04 36.82 -1.26
C ILE A 38 6.30 35.41 -1.81
N LEU A 39 5.98 35.15 -3.08
CA LEU A 39 6.21 33.85 -3.71
C LEU A 39 7.70 33.46 -3.73
N SER A 40 8.60 34.41 -3.93
CA SER A 40 10.04 34.15 -3.86
C SER A 40 10.45 33.71 -2.45
N LYS A 41 9.94 34.35 -1.40
CA LYS A 41 10.19 33.97 -0.01
C LYS A 41 9.63 32.59 0.31
N GLU A 42 8.41 32.29 -0.13
CA GLU A 42 7.77 30.98 0.04
C GLU A 42 8.53 29.87 -0.69
N LEU A 43 9.08 30.17 -1.86
CA LEU A 43 9.92 29.24 -2.61
C LEU A 43 11.22 28.95 -1.86
N ASP A 44 11.87 29.98 -1.29
CA ASP A 44 13.10 29.82 -0.51
C ASP A 44 12.84 28.96 0.74
N THR A 45 11.74 29.18 1.45
CA THR A 45 11.35 28.34 2.60
C THR A 45 11.08 26.90 2.19
N CYS A 46 10.35 26.67 1.08
CA CYS A 46 10.11 25.32 0.57
C CYS A 46 11.43 24.60 0.20
N GLN A 47 12.41 25.32 -0.36
CA GLN A 47 13.71 24.76 -0.68
C GLN A 47 14.49 24.36 0.58
N GLN A 48 14.47 25.20 1.62
CA GLN A 48 15.11 24.90 2.91
C GLN A 48 14.49 23.67 3.57
N GLU A 49 13.15 23.56 3.60
CA GLU A 49 12.45 22.40 4.14
C GLU A 49 12.81 21.11 3.39
N ARG A 50 12.80 21.15 2.05
CA ARG A 50 13.23 20.02 1.21
C ARG A 50 14.64 19.57 1.56
N ASP A 51 15.57 20.51 1.72
CA ASP A 51 16.97 20.19 2.00
C ASP A 51 17.16 19.62 3.41
N GLN A 52 16.39 20.10 4.40
CA GLN A 52 16.33 19.49 5.73
C GLN A 52 15.80 18.06 5.69
N TYR A 53 14.70 17.80 4.98
CA TYR A 53 14.14 16.44 4.86
C TYR A 53 15.13 15.49 4.16
N LYS A 54 15.83 15.98 3.13
CA LYS A 54 16.86 15.20 2.42
C LYS A 54 18.02 14.84 3.35
N LEU A 55 18.46 15.77 4.20
CA LEU A 55 19.50 15.51 5.20
C LEU A 55 19.05 14.47 6.23
N MET A 56 17.84 14.62 6.77
CA MET A 56 17.28 13.68 7.75
C MET A 56 17.14 12.26 7.16
N ALA A 57 16.68 12.14 5.92
CA ALA A 57 16.60 10.87 5.21
C ALA A 57 17.99 10.23 5.01
N ASN A 58 19.03 11.03 4.71
CA ASN A 58 20.39 10.53 4.60
C ASN A 58 20.93 10.03 5.94
N GLN A 59 20.75 10.79 7.02
CA GLN A 59 21.17 10.37 8.37
C GLN A 59 20.47 9.08 8.81
N LEU A 60 19.18 8.95 8.54
CA LEU A 60 18.42 7.73 8.85
C LEU A 60 18.94 6.53 8.06
N ARG A 61 19.26 6.73 6.78
CA ARG A 61 19.83 5.71 5.90
C ARG A 61 21.20 5.23 6.39
N GLU A 62 22.08 6.16 6.78
CA GLU A 62 23.41 5.83 7.33
C GLU A 62 23.29 5.05 8.64
N ARG A 63 22.41 5.48 9.56
CA ARG A 63 22.14 4.74 10.80
C ARG A 63 21.65 3.32 10.51
N HIS A 64 20.71 3.18 9.57
CA HIS A 64 20.17 1.88 9.20
C HIS A 64 21.25 0.98 8.57
N GLN A 65 22.10 1.51 7.69
CA GLN A 65 23.22 0.77 7.12
C GLN A 65 24.26 0.37 8.17
N GLY A 66 24.58 1.27 9.10
CA GLY A 66 25.48 0.97 10.21
C GLY A 66 24.94 -0.12 11.13
N LEU A 67 23.64 -0.08 11.43
CA LEU A 67 22.97 -1.14 12.20
C LEU A 67 22.97 -2.46 11.44
N LYS A 68 22.60 -2.45 10.15
CA LYS A 68 22.61 -3.64 9.29
C LYS A 68 24.00 -4.28 9.21
N LYS A 69 25.06 -3.47 9.16
CA LYS A 69 26.45 -3.96 9.18
C LYS A 69 26.79 -4.64 10.51
N LYS A 70 26.46 -4.01 11.65
CA LYS A 70 26.64 -4.61 12.99
C LYS A 70 25.86 -5.92 13.16
N TYR A 71 24.60 -5.96 12.71
CA TYR A 71 23.79 -7.17 12.75
C TYR A 71 24.38 -8.30 11.88
N ARG A 72 24.91 -7.96 10.70
CA ARG A 72 25.61 -8.94 9.85
C ARG A 72 26.89 -9.45 10.50
N GLU A 73 27.68 -8.58 11.13
CA GLU A 73 28.89 -8.99 11.86
C GLU A 73 28.57 -9.91 13.05
N LEU A 74 27.43 -9.71 13.71
CA LEU A 74 26.97 -10.55 14.84
C LEU A 74 26.41 -11.91 14.41
N ILE A 75 25.67 -11.96 13.30
CA ILE A 75 24.98 -13.19 12.83
C ILE A 75 25.93 -14.04 11.98
N ASP A 76 26.70 -13.39 11.11
CA ASP A 76 27.66 -14.08 10.29
C ASP A 76 28.95 -14.27 11.09
N GLY A 77 29.77 -13.25 11.37
CA GLY A 77 31.14 -13.50 11.84
C GLY A 77 32.08 -13.85 10.67
N ASP A 78 33.32 -14.27 10.91
CA ASP A 78 34.31 -14.46 9.84
C ASP A 78 33.88 -15.61 8.88
N PRO A 79 33.72 -15.36 7.56
CA PRO A 79 33.33 -16.39 6.58
C PRO A 79 34.38 -17.50 6.37
N SER A 80 35.60 -17.33 6.87
CA SER A 80 36.69 -18.30 6.70
C SER A 80 36.62 -19.50 7.66
N LEU A 81 35.71 -19.49 8.65
CA LEU A 81 35.67 -20.49 9.72
C LEU A 81 34.35 -21.31 9.72
N PRO A 82 34.41 -22.63 10.01
CA PRO A 82 33.24 -23.49 10.11
C PRO A 82 32.22 -23.02 11.18
N PRO A 83 30.91 -23.28 10.99
CA PRO A 83 29.84 -22.75 11.85
C PRO A 83 29.98 -23.11 13.33
N GLU A 84 30.53 -24.29 13.65
CA GLU A 84 30.75 -24.74 15.03
C GLU A 84 31.87 -23.97 15.75
N LYS A 85 32.89 -23.48 15.03
CA LYS A 85 33.97 -22.65 15.59
C LYS A 85 33.60 -21.17 15.65
N ARG A 86 32.68 -20.72 14.80
CA ARG A 86 32.17 -19.32 14.72
C ARG A 86 31.48 -18.91 16.01
N ASN A 87 30.64 -19.78 16.56
CA ASN A 87 29.91 -19.52 17.81
C ASN A 87 30.84 -19.48 19.03
N GLN A 88 31.89 -20.32 19.06
CA GLN A 88 32.88 -20.32 20.14
C GLN A 88 33.75 -19.06 20.12
N VAL A 89 34.17 -18.60 18.93
CA VAL A 89 34.94 -17.35 18.78
C VAL A 89 34.10 -16.13 19.12
N ASN A 90 32.82 -16.10 18.71
CA ASN A 90 31.90 -15.00 19.03
C ASN A 90 31.60 -14.94 20.54
N LEU A 91 31.34 -16.08 21.19
CA LEU A 91 31.17 -16.14 22.64
C LEU A 91 32.44 -15.71 23.39
N ALA A 92 33.62 -16.16 22.94
CA ALA A 92 34.90 -15.74 23.53
C ALA A 92 35.13 -14.24 23.38
N GLN A 93 34.78 -13.65 22.23
CA GLN A 93 34.86 -12.19 22.03
C GLN A 93 33.89 -11.45 22.94
N LEU A 94 32.63 -11.89 23.02
CA LEU A 94 31.61 -11.27 23.86
C LEU A 94 32.01 -11.31 25.35
N LEU A 95 32.61 -12.42 25.79
CA LEU A 95 33.13 -12.56 27.15
C LEU A 95 34.33 -11.65 27.41
N ARG A 96 35.23 -11.46 26.43
CA ARG A 96 36.34 -10.50 26.52
C ARG A 96 35.82 -9.07 26.61
N ASP A 97 34.92 -8.68 25.72
CA ASP A 97 34.33 -7.34 25.70
C ASP A 97 33.55 -7.05 26.98
N SER A 98 32.82 -8.04 27.51
CA SER A 98 32.12 -7.93 28.80
C SER A 98 33.10 -7.72 29.96
N ARG A 99 34.20 -8.48 29.97
CA ARG A 99 35.25 -8.36 30.99
C ARG A 99 35.98 -7.02 30.90
N GLU A 100 36.26 -6.54 29.70
CA GLU A 100 36.90 -5.24 29.47
C GLU A 100 35.99 -4.08 29.92
N LYS A 101 34.70 -4.11 29.57
CA LYS A 101 33.71 -3.14 30.07
C LYS A 101 33.61 -3.17 31.60
N SER A 102 33.62 -4.36 32.19
CA SER A 102 33.63 -4.49 33.66
C SER A 102 34.90 -3.91 34.29
N SER A 103 36.04 -3.96 33.59
CA SER A 103 37.30 -3.34 34.04
C SER A 103 37.22 -1.82 33.95
N GLN A 104 36.75 -1.29 32.83
CA GLN A 104 36.56 0.16 32.61
C GLN A 104 35.60 0.76 33.64
N LEU A 105 34.45 0.13 33.87
CA LEU A 105 33.50 0.55 34.90
C LEU A 105 34.11 0.50 36.30
N SER A 106 34.97 -0.48 36.59
CA SER A 106 35.69 -0.57 37.87
C SER A 106 36.67 0.60 38.04
N GLU A 107 37.36 1.00 36.97
CA GLU A 107 38.25 2.17 36.95
C GLU A 107 37.46 3.48 37.12
N GLU A 108 36.36 3.67 36.39
CA GLU A 108 35.46 4.83 36.54
C GLU A 108 34.91 4.93 37.97
N VAL A 109 34.52 3.81 38.58
CA VAL A 109 34.06 3.80 39.98
C VAL A 109 35.18 4.21 40.93
N LYS A 110 36.43 3.81 40.68
CA LYS A 110 37.58 4.25 41.49
C LYS A 110 37.83 5.76 41.32
N GLU A 111 37.79 6.25 40.09
CA GLU A 111 37.96 7.68 39.80
C GLU A 111 36.85 8.53 40.45
N LEU A 112 35.59 8.12 40.32
CA LEU A 112 34.46 8.80 40.95
C LEU A 112 34.57 8.79 42.48
N LYS A 113 35.03 7.68 43.07
CA LYS A 113 35.31 7.61 44.52
C LYS A 113 36.42 8.58 44.91
N GLN A 114 37.48 8.69 44.13
CA GLN A 114 38.55 9.65 44.37
C GLN A 114 38.04 11.09 44.30
N ARG A 115 37.32 11.47 43.23
CA ARG A 115 36.73 12.80 43.08
C ARG A 115 35.75 13.14 44.21
N LEU A 116 35.00 12.15 44.70
CA LEU A 116 34.12 12.34 45.86
C LEU A 116 34.91 12.67 47.12
N VAL A 117 36.01 11.96 47.38
CA VAL A 117 36.89 12.23 48.53
C VAL A 117 37.53 13.62 48.43
N GLU A 118 38.01 14.00 47.26
CA GLU A 118 38.56 15.33 46.98
C GLU A 118 37.52 16.42 47.25
N ALA A 119 36.32 16.31 46.67
CA ALA A 119 35.23 17.26 46.87
C ALA A 119 34.76 17.35 48.34
N GLN A 120 34.76 16.23 49.07
CA GLN A 120 34.49 16.22 50.52
C GLN A 120 35.58 16.95 51.32
N GLY A 121 36.85 16.80 50.92
CA GLY A 121 37.98 17.54 51.48
C GLY A 121 37.85 19.04 51.25
N ASP A 122 37.53 19.45 50.02
CA ASP A 122 37.29 20.86 49.67
C ASP A 122 36.12 21.44 50.45
N ASN A 123 35.01 20.69 50.59
CA ASN A 123 33.86 21.13 51.37
C ASN A 123 34.20 21.34 52.85
N LYS A 124 35.04 20.46 53.42
CA LYS A 124 35.55 20.61 54.79
C LYS A 124 36.42 21.86 54.94
N LEU A 125 37.29 22.12 53.98
CA LEU A 125 38.14 23.32 53.95
C LEU A 125 37.28 24.58 53.85
N LEU A 126 36.31 24.62 52.94
CA LEU A 126 35.38 25.73 52.77
C LEU A 126 34.57 25.99 54.05
N ARG A 127 34.05 24.94 54.69
CA ARG A 127 33.35 25.07 55.98
C ARG A 127 34.27 25.63 57.07
N MET A 128 35.52 25.21 57.12
CA MET A 128 36.51 25.74 58.05
C MET A 128 36.82 27.22 57.76
N THR A 129 37.00 27.60 56.49
CA THR A 129 37.22 29.00 56.07
C THR A 129 36.02 29.88 56.40
N ILE A 130 34.80 29.42 56.12
CA ILE A 130 33.56 30.12 56.49
C ILE A 130 33.46 30.24 58.02
N THR A 131 33.81 29.20 58.77
CA THR A 131 33.80 29.25 60.24
C THR A 131 34.84 30.22 60.78
N LYS A 132 36.06 30.25 60.22
CA LYS A 132 37.10 31.24 60.56
C LYS A 132 36.67 32.67 60.24
N GLN A 133 36.01 32.89 59.09
CA GLN A 133 35.45 34.18 58.72
C GLN A 133 34.26 34.59 59.61
N ARG A 134 33.47 33.63 60.10
CA ARG A 134 32.32 33.87 61.01
C ARG A 134 32.72 34.05 62.48
N LEU A 135 33.83 33.45 62.91
CA LEU A 135 34.33 33.57 64.29
C LEU A 135 35.17 34.84 64.54
N GLY A 136 35.45 35.65 63.52
CA GLY A 136 36.10 36.97 63.63
C GLY A 136 37.60 36.87 64.00
N ASP A 137 38.51 37.41 63.21
CA ASP A 137 39.01 38.78 63.45
C ASP A 137 37.94 39.73 63.99
N GLU A 138 38.16 40.24 65.20
CA GLU A 138 37.29 41.20 65.88
C GLU A 138 37.06 42.53 65.13
N GLU A 139 37.70 42.76 63.98
CA GLU A 139 37.57 44.02 63.23
C GLU A 139 36.68 43.97 61.98
N VAL A 140 36.24 42.81 61.48
CA VAL A 140 35.53 42.74 60.17
C VAL A 140 34.00 42.88 60.30
N GLY A 141 33.47 42.96 61.52
CA GLY A 141 32.04 43.13 61.81
C GLY A 141 31.43 44.48 61.38
N ALA A 142 32.23 45.44 60.92
CA ALA A 142 31.78 46.80 60.61
C ALA A 142 31.95 47.20 59.14
N ARG A 143 31.61 46.35 58.16
CA ARG A 143 31.32 46.85 56.81
C ARG A 143 29.95 47.53 56.79
N HIS A 144 29.93 48.79 57.20
CA HIS A 144 28.75 49.63 57.07
C HIS A 144 28.55 50.00 55.60
N PHE A 145 27.81 49.18 54.86
CA PHE A 145 27.33 49.55 53.53
C PHE A 145 26.53 50.86 53.62
N PRO A 146 26.76 51.83 52.73
CA PRO A 146 25.90 53.00 52.63
C PRO A 146 24.41 52.61 52.46
N ALA A 147 23.50 53.40 53.04
CA ALA A 147 22.06 53.08 53.04
C ALA A 147 21.48 52.90 51.62
N HIS A 148 22.01 53.63 50.63
CA HIS A 148 21.58 53.53 49.23
C HIS A 148 21.99 52.20 48.58
N GLU A 149 23.20 51.68 48.85
CA GLU A 149 23.63 50.37 48.33
C GLU A 149 22.78 49.23 48.93
N ARG A 150 22.41 49.35 50.21
CA ARG A 150 21.48 48.40 50.84
C ARG A 150 20.09 48.46 50.20
N GLU A 151 19.57 49.65 49.95
CA GLU A 151 18.26 49.84 49.32
C GLU A 151 18.24 49.28 47.88
N ASP A 152 19.30 49.48 47.10
CA ASP A 152 19.42 48.93 45.76
C ASP A 152 19.48 47.40 45.75
N LEU A 153 20.22 46.81 46.70
CA LEU A 153 20.25 45.36 46.89
C LEU A 153 18.89 44.79 47.30
N VAL A 154 18.15 45.48 48.18
CA VAL A 154 16.78 45.09 48.54
C VAL A 154 15.85 45.16 47.33
N LYS A 155 15.91 46.23 46.53
CA LYS A 155 15.12 46.35 45.29
C LYS A 155 15.48 45.27 44.27
N GLN A 156 16.73 44.86 44.21
CA GLN A 156 17.17 43.74 43.35
C GLN A 156 16.62 42.41 43.86
N LEU A 157 16.65 42.17 45.18
CA LEU A 157 16.10 40.97 45.80
C LEU A 157 14.58 40.87 45.63
N GLU A 158 13.85 41.98 45.78
CA GLU A 158 12.40 42.00 45.55
C GLU A 158 12.04 41.72 44.09
N ARG A 159 12.81 42.28 43.14
CA ARG A 159 12.64 42.00 41.71
C ARG A 159 12.95 40.55 41.39
N ALA A 160 14.04 40.01 41.94
CA ALA A 160 14.41 38.61 41.78
C ALA A 160 13.35 37.69 42.42
N GLY A 161 12.80 38.05 43.58
CA GLY A 161 11.73 37.31 44.25
C GLY A 161 10.47 37.21 43.40
N LYS A 162 10.01 38.35 42.86
CA LYS A 162 8.85 38.37 41.93
C LYS A 162 9.10 37.56 40.67
N GLN A 163 10.31 37.62 40.10
CA GLN A 163 10.68 36.78 38.96
C GLN A 163 10.67 35.30 39.32
N ASN A 164 11.13 34.94 40.51
CA ASN A 164 11.14 33.57 40.98
C ASN A 164 9.72 33.04 41.20
N GLU A 165 8.82 33.84 41.77
CA GLU A 165 7.39 33.50 41.91
C GLU A 165 6.72 33.25 40.56
N VAL A 166 6.98 34.10 39.56
CA VAL A 166 6.44 33.92 38.20
C VAL A 166 6.99 32.64 37.57
N LEU A 167 8.29 32.36 37.73
CA LEU A 167 8.90 31.13 37.22
C LEU A 167 8.34 29.89 37.92
N GLU A 168 8.12 29.93 39.23
CA GLU A 168 7.50 28.84 39.99
C GLU A 168 6.07 28.55 39.49
N HIS A 169 5.28 29.59 39.23
CA HIS A 169 3.95 29.43 38.64
C HIS A 169 4.01 28.87 37.22
N SER A 170 4.94 29.34 36.39
CA SER A 170 5.12 28.82 35.04
C SER A 170 5.55 27.35 35.03
N VAL A 171 6.45 26.95 35.93
CA VAL A 171 6.89 25.56 36.07
C VAL A 171 5.73 24.68 36.50
N LYS A 172 4.89 25.13 37.44
CA LYS A 172 3.68 24.40 37.85
C LYS A 172 2.72 24.20 36.66
N SER A 173 2.38 25.27 35.94
CA SER A 173 1.50 25.19 34.76
C SER A 173 2.02 24.21 33.70
N LEU A 174 3.32 24.31 33.36
CA LEU A 174 3.94 23.41 32.38
C LEU A 174 4.02 21.95 32.88
N THR A 175 4.12 21.75 34.20
CA THR A 175 4.10 20.41 34.79
C THR A 175 2.72 19.78 34.68
N ASP A 176 1.66 20.55 34.91
CA ASP A 176 0.28 20.11 34.76
C ASP A 176 -0.03 19.75 33.29
N GLU A 177 0.34 20.62 32.35
CA GLU A 177 0.21 20.35 30.90
C GLU A 177 0.99 19.09 30.48
N LEU A 178 2.20 18.90 31.00
CA LEU A 178 3.00 17.70 30.75
C LEU A 178 2.31 16.43 31.27
N GLN A 179 1.63 16.51 32.41
CA GLN A 179 0.89 15.40 32.97
C GLN A 179 -0.31 15.02 32.09
N ASP A 180 -1.04 16.00 31.57
CA ASP A 180 -2.15 15.78 30.63
C ASP A 180 -1.67 15.11 29.34
N VAL A 181 -0.60 15.63 28.73
CA VAL A 181 0.00 15.04 27.51
C VAL A 181 0.50 13.60 27.75
N ARG A 182 1.05 13.32 28.94
CA ARG A 182 1.47 11.96 29.31
C ARG A 182 0.27 11.01 29.39
N ALA A 183 -0.84 11.46 30.00
CA ALA A 183 -2.06 10.68 30.10
C ALA A 183 -2.65 10.38 28.71
N GLU A 184 -2.70 11.38 27.82
CA GLU A 184 -3.12 11.18 26.43
C GLU A 184 -2.24 10.18 25.68
N ARG A 185 -0.91 10.31 25.82
CA ARG A 185 0.05 9.37 25.22
C ARG A 185 -0.20 7.95 25.71
N ASP A 186 -0.46 7.75 26.99
CA ASP A 186 -0.74 6.43 27.56
C ASP A 186 -2.03 5.82 26.98
N VAL A 187 -3.08 6.63 26.79
CA VAL A 187 -4.32 6.20 26.11
C VAL A 187 -4.05 5.77 24.66
N PHE A 188 -3.27 6.55 23.92
CA PHE A 188 -2.90 6.20 22.54
C PHE A 188 -2.02 4.95 22.48
N GLN A 189 -1.08 4.80 23.41
CA GLN A 189 -0.22 3.63 23.50
C GLN A 189 -1.02 2.35 23.79
N GLN A 190 -2.00 2.42 24.69
CA GLN A 190 -2.93 1.31 24.94
C GLN A 190 -3.79 1.00 23.72
N LYS A 191 -4.29 2.02 23.01
CA LYS A 191 -5.05 1.83 21.77
C LYS A 191 -4.22 1.13 20.69
N ALA A 192 -2.98 1.56 20.50
CA ALA A 192 -2.05 0.94 19.56
C ALA A 192 -1.73 -0.50 19.97
N HIS A 193 -1.53 -0.76 21.26
CA HIS A 193 -1.30 -2.11 21.78
C HIS A 193 -2.50 -3.04 21.50
N ARG A 194 -3.74 -2.60 21.79
CA ARG A 194 -4.95 -3.37 21.47
C ARG A 194 -5.08 -3.65 19.98
N LEU A 195 -4.90 -2.62 19.14
CA LEU A 195 -4.95 -2.79 17.68
C LEU A 195 -3.89 -3.77 17.20
N ASN A 196 -2.68 -3.71 17.76
CA ASN A 196 -1.61 -4.64 17.43
C ASN A 196 -1.94 -6.07 17.89
N MET A 197 -2.61 -6.25 19.03
CA MET A 197 -3.10 -7.57 19.45
C MET A 197 -4.16 -8.12 18.50
N GLU A 198 -5.13 -7.31 18.09
CA GLU A 198 -6.13 -7.71 17.09
C GLU A 198 -5.48 -8.03 15.74
N MET A 199 -4.53 -7.21 15.29
CA MET A 199 -3.79 -7.45 14.06
C MET A 199 -2.94 -8.71 14.13
N ASN A 200 -2.27 -8.96 15.26
CA ASN A 200 -1.54 -10.21 15.49
C ASN A 200 -2.48 -11.41 15.61
N HIS A 201 -3.70 -11.24 16.11
CA HIS A 201 -4.70 -12.30 16.13
C HIS A 201 -5.15 -12.66 14.70
N ILE A 202 -5.41 -11.64 13.87
CA ILE A 202 -5.72 -11.79 12.44
C ILE A 202 -4.54 -12.41 11.67
N LEU A 203 -3.31 -12.03 12.01
CA LEU A 203 -2.10 -12.47 11.31
C LEU A 203 -1.49 -13.75 11.89
N GLY A 204 -1.93 -14.21 13.07
CA GLY A 204 -1.17 -15.15 13.88
C GLY A 204 -1.99 -16.15 14.70
N ASN A 205 -3.27 -16.36 14.41
CA ASN A 205 -4.04 -17.41 15.08
C ASN A 205 -5.10 -18.11 14.22
N ASP A 206 -4.75 -18.45 12.98
CA ASP A 206 -5.34 -19.59 12.26
C ASP A 206 -4.26 -20.18 11.34
N GLU A 207 -3.71 -21.34 11.70
CA GLU A 207 -2.66 -22.05 10.94
C GLU A 207 -3.07 -22.50 9.53
N ILE A 208 -4.29 -22.19 9.01
CA ILE A 208 -4.75 -22.69 7.70
C ILE A 208 -5.44 -21.62 6.82
N ARG A 209 -5.46 -20.34 7.17
CA ARG A 209 -5.96 -19.33 6.23
C ARG A 209 -5.18 -18.02 6.29
N ILE A 210 -4.03 -18.02 5.61
CA ILE A 210 -3.61 -16.81 4.92
C ILE A 210 -4.81 -16.42 4.05
N LEU A 211 -5.50 -15.34 4.42
CA LEU A 211 -6.53 -14.74 3.59
C LEU A 211 -5.85 -14.25 2.32
N ASP A 212 -5.82 -15.11 1.31
CA ASP A 212 -5.40 -14.77 -0.03
C ASP A 212 -6.45 -13.80 -0.59
N ILE A 213 -6.13 -12.50 -0.46
CA ILE A 213 -6.96 -11.40 -0.93
C ILE A 213 -7.20 -11.54 -2.44
N ASP A 214 -6.23 -12.09 -3.19
CA ASP A 214 -6.38 -12.32 -4.62
C ASP A 214 -7.35 -13.47 -4.89
N ALA A 215 -7.30 -14.56 -4.11
CA ALA A 215 -8.28 -15.64 -4.18
C ALA A 215 -9.70 -15.16 -3.85
N LEU A 216 -9.87 -14.35 -2.80
CA LEU A 216 -11.16 -13.75 -2.46
C LEU A 216 -11.66 -12.78 -3.53
N CYS A 217 -10.77 -11.97 -4.12
CA CYS A 217 -11.12 -11.08 -5.22
C CYS A 217 -11.53 -11.86 -6.48
N MET A 218 -10.86 -12.99 -6.76
CA MET A 218 -11.23 -13.89 -7.86
C MET A 218 -12.58 -14.58 -7.60
N GLU A 219 -12.81 -15.06 -6.39
CA GLU A 219 -14.09 -15.67 -5.98
C GLU A 219 -15.22 -14.65 -6.08
N ASN A 220 -15.02 -13.43 -5.58
CA ASN A 220 -16.01 -12.36 -5.67
C ASN A 220 -16.35 -12.02 -7.13
N ARG A 221 -15.33 -11.89 -7.99
CA ARG A 221 -15.51 -11.66 -9.43
C ARG A 221 -16.28 -12.81 -10.09
N TYR A 222 -15.92 -14.06 -9.79
CA TYR A 222 -16.58 -15.24 -10.31
C TYR A 222 -18.05 -15.34 -9.87
N LEU A 223 -18.33 -15.11 -8.60
CA LEU A 223 -19.71 -15.11 -8.08
C LEU A 223 -20.55 -14.00 -8.71
N HIS A 224 -19.96 -12.83 -8.96
CA HIS A 224 -20.62 -11.73 -9.64
C HIS A 224 -20.96 -12.09 -11.10
N GLU A 225 -20.01 -12.67 -11.85
CA GLU A 225 -20.27 -13.16 -13.21
C GLU A 225 -21.36 -14.23 -13.24
N ARG A 226 -21.33 -15.17 -12.28
CA ARG A 226 -22.35 -16.23 -12.17
C ARG A 226 -23.73 -15.65 -11.84
N PHE A 227 -23.79 -14.64 -10.97
CA PHE A 227 -25.02 -13.93 -10.66
C PHE A 227 -25.58 -13.23 -11.91
N CYS A 228 -24.73 -12.52 -12.67
CA CYS A 228 -25.13 -11.90 -13.93
C CYS A 228 -25.68 -12.91 -14.95
N GLN A 229 -25.01 -14.05 -15.13
CA GLN A 229 -25.49 -15.13 -16.01
C GLN A 229 -26.86 -15.66 -15.57
N ARG A 230 -27.05 -15.91 -14.27
CA ARG A 230 -28.36 -16.32 -13.73
C ARG A 230 -29.43 -15.26 -13.96
N GLN A 231 -29.07 -13.99 -13.82
CA GLN A 231 -29.99 -12.88 -14.07
C GLN A 231 -30.40 -12.80 -15.54
N GLU A 232 -29.47 -13.05 -16.47
CA GLU A 232 -29.74 -13.15 -17.91
C GLU A 232 -30.64 -14.35 -18.24
N GLU A 233 -30.39 -15.53 -17.65
CA GLU A 233 -31.25 -16.71 -17.81
C GLU A 233 -32.68 -16.42 -17.33
N ILE A 234 -32.82 -15.79 -16.16
CA ILE A 234 -34.13 -15.38 -15.64
C ILE A 234 -34.81 -14.42 -16.61
N ASN A 235 -34.07 -13.45 -17.16
CA ASN A 235 -34.62 -12.48 -18.10
C ASN A 235 -35.05 -13.15 -19.42
N LEU A 236 -34.26 -14.11 -19.92
CA LEU A 236 -34.59 -14.90 -21.10
C LEU A 236 -35.82 -15.76 -20.87
N LEU A 237 -35.91 -16.44 -19.73
CA LEU A 237 -37.08 -17.23 -19.33
C LEU A 237 -38.33 -16.37 -19.16
N LYS A 238 -38.22 -15.20 -18.53
CA LYS A 238 -39.32 -14.23 -18.44
C LYS A 238 -39.79 -13.81 -19.83
N THR A 239 -38.87 -13.53 -20.75
CA THR A 239 -39.19 -13.16 -22.13
C THR A 239 -39.89 -14.32 -22.86
N ASN A 240 -39.40 -15.54 -22.70
CA ASN A 240 -40.01 -16.73 -23.29
C ASN A 240 -41.39 -17.03 -22.69
N LEU A 241 -41.56 -16.85 -21.38
CA LEU A 241 -42.85 -16.99 -20.71
C LEU A 241 -43.86 -15.99 -21.27
N VAL A 242 -43.46 -14.73 -21.46
CA VAL A 242 -44.30 -13.71 -22.12
C VAL A 242 -44.67 -14.14 -23.54
N LYS A 243 -43.69 -14.61 -24.35
CA LYS A 243 -43.95 -15.11 -25.71
C LYS A 243 -44.94 -16.28 -25.72
N TYR A 244 -44.76 -17.26 -24.85
CA TYR A 244 -45.66 -18.42 -24.75
C TYR A 244 -47.05 -18.04 -24.25
N LYS A 245 -47.13 -17.14 -23.26
CA LYS A 245 -48.40 -16.60 -22.79
C LYS A 245 -49.13 -15.90 -23.94
N SER A 246 -48.46 -15.01 -24.67
CA SER A 246 -49.02 -14.36 -25.86
C SER A 246 -49.45 -15.37 -26.92
N ALA A 247 -48.66 -16.41 -27.20
CA ALA A 247 -49.01 -17.45 -28.17
C ALA A 247 -50.21 -18.31 -27.72
N LEU A 248 -50.33 -18.59 -26.42
CA LEU A 248 -51.49 -19.28 -25.84
C LEU A 248 -52.74 -18.41 -25.85
N ASP A 249 -52.60 -17.11 -25.56
CA ASP A 249 -53.69 -16.14 -25.63
C ASP A 249 -54.16 -15.97 -27.09
N CYS A 250 -53.25 -15.87 -28.06
CA CYS A 250 -53.55 -15.92 -29.50
C CYS A 250 -54.27 -17.21 -29.92
N ARG A 251 -53.95 -18.35 -29.27
CA ARG A 251 -54.63 -19.63 -29.52
C ARG A 251 -56.03 -19.67 -28.89
N LYS A 252 -56.22 -19.03 -27.73
CA LYS A 252 -57.53 -18.84 -27.11
C LYS A 252 -58.44 -17.94 -27.95
N THR A 253 -57.91 -16.86 -28.54
CA THR A 253 -58.65 -16.04 -29.52
C THR A 253 -58.82 -16.74 -30.88
N SER A 254 -57.89 -17.62 -31.29
CA SER A 254 -58.01 -18.43 -32.51
C SER A 254 -58.99 -19.60 -32.40
N LYS A 255 -59.29 -20.12 -31.19
CA LYS A 255 -60.32 -21.16 -30.99
C LYS A 255 -61.75 -20.70 -31.31
N ILE A 256 -61.95 -19.43 -31.64
CA ILE A 256 -63.22 -18.91 -32.18
C ILE A 256 -63.36 -19.21 -33.69
N CYS A 257 -62.31 -19.69 -34.37
CA CYS A 257 -62.39 -20.14 -35.76
C CYS A 257 -62.01 -21.63 -35.89
N GLY A 258 -62.97 -22.45 -36.33
CA GLY A 258 -62.96 -23.90 -36.16
C GLY A 258 -62.11 -24.75 -37.12
N LYS A 259 -62.15 -26.05 -36.78
CA LYS A 259 -61.70 -27.31 -37.44
C LYS A 259 -60.23 -27.78 -37.24
N PRO A 260 -60.03 -29.01 -36.71
CA PRO A 260 -58.77 -29.74 -36.78
C PRO A 260 -58.73 -30.54 -38.09
N ASN A 261 -57.56 -30.66 -38.74
CA ASN A 261 -57.14 -31.75 -39.64
C ASN A 261 -55.80 -31.36 -40.28
N SER A 262 -54.69 -31.83 -39.71
CA SER A 262 -53.44 -32.15 -40.41
C SER A 262 -52.43 -32.59 -39.37
N SER A 263 -51.98 -33.83 -39.48
CA SER A 263 -50.85 -34.39 -38.73
C SER A 263 -49.59 -33.62 -39.12
N ALA A 264 -49.30 -32.56 -38.38
CA ALA A 264 -48.11 -31.76 -38.60
C ALA A 264 -46.88 -32.53 -38.11
N LEU A 265 -46.13 -33.08 -39.05
CA LEU A 265 -44.81 -33.67 -38.87
C LEU A 265 -43.78 -32.56 -38.59
N THR A 266 -43.97 -31.81 -37.50
CA THR A 266 -43.17 -30.64 -37.10
C THR A 266 -42.22 -30.95 -35.94
N GLY A 267 -41.86 -32.23 -35.79
CA GLY A 267 -40.93 -32.70 -34.75
C GLY A 267 -39.51 -32.77 -35.29
N VAL A 268 -38.56 -32.18 -34.55
CA VAL A 268 -37.10 -32.32 -34.77
C VAL A 268 -36.76 -33.80 -34.90
N LEU A 269 -36.34 -34.23 -36.09
CA LEU A 269 -35.94 -35.61 -36.34
C LEU A 269 -34.61 -35.91 -35.65
N SER A 270 -34.57 -36.98 -34.86
CA SER A 270 -33.38 -37.44 -34.16
C SER A 270 -32.35 -38.01 -35.14
N ALA A 271 -31.05 -37.86 -34.84
CA ALA A 271 -29.95 -38.42 -35.62
C ALA A 271 -30.07 -39.95 -35.88
N LYS A 272 -30.79 -40.68 -35.00
CA LYS A 272 -31.09 -42.10 -35.20
C LYS A 272 -32.13 -42.32 -36.31
N GLN A 273 -33.17 -41.50 -36.35
CA GLN A 273 -34.25 -41.56 -37.35
C GLN A 273 -33.74 -41.20 -38.76
N VAL A 274 -32.80 -40.26 -38.84
CA VAL A 274 -32.10 -39.90 -40.09
C VAL A 274 -31.24 -41.06 -40.60
N LYS A 275 -30.56 -41.77 -39.71
CA LYS A 275 -29.72 -42.92 -40.07
C LYS A 275 -30.55 -44.12 -40.54
N GLU A 276 -31.71 -44.34 -39.94
CA GLU A 276 -32.63 -45.43 -40.28
C GLU A 276 -33.31 -45.21 -41.65
N LEU A 277 -33.64 -43.95 -41.99
CA LEU A 277 -34.16 -43.57 -43.31
C LEU A 277 -33.12 -43.69 -44.45
N LEU A 278 -31.83 -43.52 -44.14
CA LEU A 278 -30.74 -43.63 -45.12
C LEU A 278 -30.27 -45.08 -45.33
N LEU A 279 -30.49 -45.97 -44.35
CA LEU A 279 -30.02 -47.36 -44.36
C LEU A 279 -31.09 -48.38 -44.77
N SER A 280 -32.32 -47.96 -45.07
CA SER A 280 -33.33 -48.87 -45.60
C SER A 280 -32.96 -49.29 -47.04
N GLU A 281 -32.32 -50.45 -47.16
CA GLU A 281 -31.78 -51.07 -48.38
C GLU A 281 -32.84 -51.59 -49.38
N GLU A 282 -34.14 -51.30 -49.23
CA GLU A 282 -35.16 -51.87 -50.14
C GLU A 282 -35.46 -51.04 -51.40
N ASN A 283 -34.99 -49.79 -51.54
CA ASN A 283 -35.19 -49.03 -52.78
C ASN A 283 -33.90 -48.45 -53.33
N GLY A 284 -33.23 -49.23 -54.18
CA GLY A 284 -32.24 -48.72 -55.11
C GLY A 284 -32.85 -47.61 -55.98
N CYS A 285 -32.42 -46.38 -55.72
CA CYS A 285 -32.41 -45.24 -56.64
C CYS A 285 -33.56 -45.14 -57.68
N SER A 286 -34.80 -44.93 -57.21
CA SER A 286 -35.83 -44.18 -57.96
C SER A 286 -36.97 -43.76 -57.02
N LEU A 287 -36.77 -42.69 -56.26
CA LEU A 287 -37.90 -42.04 -55.58
C LEU A 287 -38.80 -41.39 -56.65
N PRO A 288 -40.12 -41.65 -56.64
CA PRO A 288 -41.03 -40.93 -57.54
C PRO A 288 -40.90 -39.43 -57.23
N VAL A 289 -40.70 -38.62 -58.28
CA VAL A 289 -40.56 -37.16 -58.21
C VAL A 289 -41.92 -36.55 -57.88
N THR A 290 -42.36 -36.76 -56.63
CA THR A 290 -43.56 -36.14 -56.08
C THR A 290 -43.13 -34.86 -55.34
N PRO A 291 -43.95 -33.79 -55.34
CA PRO A 291 -43.63 -32.56 -54.62
C PRO A 291 -43.31 -32.79 -53.14
N GLN A 292 -43.90 -33.83 -52.54
CA GLN A 292 -43.69 -34.22 -51.16
C GLN A 292 -42.30 -34.83 -50.92
N SER A 293 -41.84 -35.76 -51.77
CA SER A 293 -40.51 -36.39 -51.61
C SER A 293 -39.38 -35.38 -51.78
N ILE A 294 -39.56 -34.37 -52.65
CA ILE A 294 -38.63 -33.25 -52.80
C ILE A 294 -38.62 -32.37 -51.54
N SER A 295 -39.78 -32.11 -50.93
CA SER A 295 -39.88 -31.34 -49.68
C SER A 295 -39.21 -32.04 -48.51
N ASP A 296 -39.43 -33.35 -48.36
CA ASP A 296 -38.84 -34.16 -47.29
C ASP A 296 -37.32 -34.25 -47.43
N LEU A 297 -36.81 -34.41 -48.66
CA LEU A 297 -35.38 -34.39 -48.96
C LEU A 297 -34.75 -33.02 -48.65
N LYS A 298 -35.43 -31.91 -48.99
CA LYS A 298 -34.98 -30.56 -48.64
C LYS A 298 -34.93 -30.36 -47.12
N SER A 299 -35.96 -30.82 -46.40
CA SER A 299 -35.99 -30.77 -44.93
C SER A 299 -34.83 -31.56 -44.32
N LEU A 300 -34.55 -32.75 -44.83
CA LEU A 300 -33.45 -33.60 -44.38
C LEU A 300 -32.08 -32.96 -44.64
N ALA A 301 -31.88 -32.42 -45.85
CA ALA A 301 -30.64 -31.71 -46.20
C ALA A 301 -30.42 -30.49 -45.30
N THR A 302 -31.48 -29.75 -44.96
CA THR A 302 -31.41 -28.59 -44.07
C THR A 302 -31.05 -29.02 -42.65
N ALA A 303 -31.67 -30.08 -42.12
CA ALA A 303 -31.37 -30.62 -40.79
C ALA A 303 -29.92 -31.16 -40.70
N LEU A 304 -29.43 -31.82 -41.75
CA LEU A 304 -28.03 -32.27 -41.83
C LEU A 304 -27.05 -31.11 -41.88
N LEU A 305 -27.35 -30.05 -42.65
CA LEU A 305 -26.53 -28.83 -42.70
C LEU A 305 -26.49 -28.12 -41.34
N GLU A 306 -27.63 -28.00 -40.66
CA GLU A 306 -27.72 -27.44 -39.31
C GLU A 306 -26.89 -28.26 -38.31
N THR A 307 -26.98 -29.60 -38.37
CA THR A 307 -26.20 -30.50 -37.51
C THR A 307 -24.69 -30.37 -37.76
N ILE A 308 -24.26 -30.22 -39.02
CA ILE A 308 -22.85 -29.99 -39.36
C ILE A 308 -22.40 -28.62 -38.86
N HIS A 309 -23.24 -27.60 -39.01
CA HIS A 309 -22.94 -26.25 -38.52
C HIS A 309 -22.77 -26.23 -36.99
N GLU A 310 -23.68 -26.87 -36.25
CA GLU A 310 -23.61 -26.99 -34.79
C GLU A 310 -22.35 -27.74 -34.35
N LYS A 311 -22.03 -28.88 -34.98
CA LYS A 311 -20.78 -29.61 -34.69
C LYS A 311 -19.53 -28.80 -34.97
N ASN A 312 -19.52 -28.01 -36.05
CA ASN A 312 -18.42 -27.10 -36.36
C ASN A 312 -18.27 -26.01 -35.29
N MET A 313 -19.38 -25.45 -34.80
CA MET A 313 -19.37 -24.50 -33.68
C MET A 313 -18.80 -25.11 -32.41
N VAL A 314 -19.21 -26.32 -32.03
CA VAL A 314 -18.67 -27.03 -30.87
C VAL A 314 -17.15 -27.24 -30.99
N ILE A 315 -16.68 -27.68 -32.16
CA ILE A 315 -15.24 -27.85 -32.43
C ILE A 315 -14.50 -26.51 -32.32
N GLN A 316 -15.07 -25.42 -32.84
CA GLN A 316 -14.49 -24.09 -32.76
C GLN A 316 -14.38 -23.61 -31.30
N HIS A 317 -15.45 -23.76 -30.51
CA HIS A 317 -15.42 -23.45 -29.08
C HIS A 317 -14.37 -24.30 -28.35
N GLN A 318 -14.30 -25.61 -28.63
CA GLN A 318 -13.29 -26.48 -28.04
C GLN A 318 -11.86 -26.03 -28.38
N ARG A 319 -11.59 -25.63 -29.63
CA ARG A 319 -10.29 -25.09 -30.04
C ARG A 319 -9.95 -23.80 -29.28
N GLN A 320 -10.93 -22.92 -29.08
CA GLN A 320 -10.73 -21.68 -28.35
C GLN A 320 -10.45 -21.93 -26.86
N ILE A 321 -11.17 -22.86 -26.24
CA ILE A 321 -10.92 -23.28 -24.85
C ILE A 321 -9.53 -23.90 -24.73
N ASN A 322 -9.15 -24.80 -25.63
CA ASN A 322 -7.83 -25.43 -25.63
C ASN A 322 -6.70 -24.38 -25.81
N LYS A 323 -6.94 -23.33 -26.60
CA LYS A 323 -6.00 -22.21 -26.74
C LYS A 323 -5.82 -21.44 -25.43
N ILE A 324 -6.91 -21.17 -24.71
CA ILE A 324 -6.85 -20.51 -23.39
C ILE A 324 -6.12 -21.38 -22.38
N LEU A 325 -6.40 -22.68 -22.35
CA LEU A 325 -5.71 -23.65 -21.49
C LEU A 325 -4.21 -23.70 -21.81
N GLY A 326 -3.84 -23.79 -23.09
CA GLY A 326 -2.44 -23.77 -23.52
C GLY A 326 -1.70 -22.50 -23.09
N ASN A 327 -2.34 -21.33 -23.20
CA ASN A 327 -1.76 -20.07 -22.73
C ASN A 327 -1.53 -20.07 -21.21
N ARG A 328 -2.48 -20.58 -20.42
CA ARG A 328 -2.33 -20.71 -18.96
C ARG A 328 -1.22 -21.68 -18.58
N VAL A 329 -1.12 -22.81 -19.28
CA VAL A 329 -0.03 -23.78 -19.06
C VAL A 329 1.33 -23.12 -19.34
N ALA A 330 1.47 -22.41 -20.46
CA ALA A 330 2.70 -21.68 -20.78
C ALA A 330 3.04 -20.58 -19.74
N GLU A 331 2.03 -19.89 -19.21
CA GLU A 331 2.21 -18.91 -18.13
C GLU A 331 2.70 -19.59 -16.84
N LEU A 332 2.10 -20.72 -16.46
CA LEU A 332 2.51 -21.50 -15.30
C LEU A 332 3.93 -22.05 -15.46
N GLU A 333 4.30 -22.56 -16.63
CA GLU A 333 5.67 -22.99 -16.93
C GLU A 333 6.67 -21.84 -16.80
N LYS A 334 6.30 -20.63 -17.21
CA LYS A 334 7.15 -19.44 -17.06
C LYS A 334 7.30 -19.03 -15.59
N LYS A 335 6.20 -19.08 -14.82
CA LYS A 335 6.22 -18.81 -13.37
C LYS A 335 7.06 -19.84 -12.64
N LEU A 336 6.93 -21.12 -13.00
CA LEU A 336 7.75 -22.22 -12.48
C LEU A 336 9.24 -21.97 -12.70
N LYS A 337 9.66 -21.70 -13.94
CA LYS A 337 11.07 -21.37 -14.27
C LYS A 337 11.58 -20.16 -13.51
N THR A 338 10.74 -19.14 -13.32
CA THR A 338 11.12 -17.93 -12.56
C THR A 338 11.37 -18.27 -11.09
N LEU A 339 10.51 -19.12 -10.51
CA LEU A 339 10.66 -19.56 -9.13
C LEU A 339 11.89 -20.47 -8.93
N GLU A 340 12.18 -21.37 -9.87
CA GLU A 340 13.41 -22.17 -9.89
C GLU A 340 14.67 -21.29 -9.92
N MET A 341 14.72 -20.28 -10.81
CA MET A 341 15.84 -19.35 -10.92
C MET A 341 16.00 -18.43 -9.71
N SER A 342 14.90 -18.13 -8.99
CA SER A 342 14.92 -17.32 -7.78
C SER A 342 15.39 -18.07 -6.52
N GLY A 343 15.61 -19.38 -6.61
CA GLY A 343 16.08 -20.20 -5.49
C GLY A 343 15.05 -20.37 -4.36
N ILE A 344 13.80 -19.95 -4.55
CA ILE A 344 12.71 -20.04 -3.56
C ILE A 344 12.12 -21.46 -3.50
N TRP A 345 12.55 -22.35 -4.40
CA TRP A 345 12.10 -23.75 -4.46
C TRP A 345 12.77 -24.69 -3.44
N SER A 346 13.66 -24.19 -2.57
CA SER A 346 14.18 -24.96 -1.45
C SER A 346 13.26 -24.84 -0.23
N LEU A 347 12.28 -25.74 -0.14
CA LEU A 347 11.58 -26.00 1.12
C LEU A 347 12.59 -26.47 2.19
N PRO A 348 12.65 -25.84 3.37
CA PRO A 348 13.37 -26.41 4.50
C PRO A 348 12.63 -27.68 4.94
N GLY A 349 13.19 -28.86 4.65
CA GLY A 349 12.70 -30.13 5.23
C GLY A 349 12.41 -31.28 4.29
N LEU A 350 12.54 -31.16 2.96
CA LEU A 350 12.51 -32.32 2.06
C LEU A 350 13.70 -32.32 1.10
N THR A 351 14.76 -33.03 1.47
CA THR A 351 15.78 -33.49 0.52
C THR A 351 15.18 -34.61 -0.32
N TYR A 352 14.44 -34.28 -1.38
CA TYR A 352 14.36 -35.19 -2.52
C TYR A 352 15.64 -35.01 -3.33
N ASN A 353 16.57 -35.96 -3.17
CA ASN A 353 17.59 -36.22 -4.17
C ASN A 353 16.89 -36.71 -5.43
N VAL A 354 16.37 -35.78 -6.24
CA VAL A 354 16.17 -36.07 -7.66
C VAL A 354 17.53 -35.87 -8.30
N SER A 355 18.29 -36.97 -8.31
CA SER A 355 19.39 -37.15 -9.23
C SER A 355 18.81 -36.99 -10.64
N LEU A 356 18.85 -35.77 -11.18
CA LEU A 356 18.73 -35.53 -12.61
C LEU A 356 19.95 -36.20 -13.25
N GLY A 357 19.80 -37.49 -13.52
CA GLY A 357 20.67 -38.26 -14.36
C GLY A 357 20.69 -37.61 -15.73
N ILE A 358 21.70 -36.77 -15.95
CA ILE A 358 22.21 -36.44 -17.27
C ILE A 358 22.82 -37.74 -17.79
N SER A 359 21.97 -38.59 -18.35
CA SER A 359 22.40 -39.71 -19.19
C SER A 359 21.57 -39.62 -20.46
N GLY A 360 22.15 -38.91 -21.43
CA GLY A 360 21.73 -39.01 -22.81
C GLY A 360 21.76 -40.48 -23.23
N SER A 361 20.64 -40.97 -23.76
CA SER A 361 20.65 -42.09 -24.68
C SER A 361 19.68 -41.79 -25.80
N MET A 362 20.30 -41.32 -26.87
CA MET A 362 19.84 -41.36 -28.24
C MET A 362 19.27 -42.76 -28.54
N PHE A 363 17.95 -42.88 -28.71
CA PHE A 363 17.37 -44.01 -29.43
C PHE A 363 16.27 -43.54 -30.38
N LEU A 364 16.68 -43.48 -31.65
CA LEU A 364 15.84 -43.63 -32.83
C LEU A 364 14.92 -44.84 -32.71
N PHE A 365 13.65 -44.69 -33.09
CA PHE A 365 12.85 -45.66 -33.87
C PHE A 365 11.66 -44.85 -34.43
N ALA A 366 11.71 -44.38 -35.68
CA ALA A 366 11.48 -45.09 -36.94
C ALA A 366 10.04 -45.60 -37.08
N SER A 367 9.43 -45.14 -38.17
CA SER A 367 8.14 -45.44 -38.80
C SER A 367 7.51 -46.81 -38.53
N PHE A 368 6.18 -46.81 -38.38
CA PHE A 368 5.24 -47.52 -39.25
C PHE A 368 3.88 -46.81 -39.26
#